data_AF-I4HVJ8-F1
#
_entry.id   AF-I4HVJ8-F1
#
_cell.length_a   1.000
_cell.length_b   1.000
_cell.length_c   1.000
_cell.angle_alpha   90.00
_cell.angle_beta   90.00
_cell.angle_gamma   90.00
#
_symmetry.space_group_name_H-M   'P 1'
#
loop_
_entity.id
_entity.type
_entity.pdbx_description
1 polymer ?
#
loop_
_entity_poly.entity_id
_entity_poly.type
_entity_poly.pdbx_seq_one_letter_code
_entity_poly.pdbx_strand_id
1 'polypeptide(L)' 'MVIPAGQGGLNQESVALCYQIVVIDRQRLQRQLGTLSSSYLQQLEDVMRYTLDLT' A
#
# COMPACT_ATOMS: atom_id res chain seq x y z
N MET A 1 5.81 -6.66 -3.78
CA MET A 1 6.33 -5.82 -4.87
C MET A 1 7.20 -4.72 -4.27
N VAL A 2 8.21 -4.27 -5.00
CA VAL A 2 9.00 -3.09 -4.61
C VAL A 2 8.29 -1.82 -5.13
N ILE A 3 8.18 -0.82 -4.26
CA ILE A 3 7.67 0.52 -4.57
C ILE A 3 8.86 1.48 -4.55
N PRO A 4 9.21 2.10 -5.69
CA PRO A 4 10.35 3.01 -5.77
C PRO A 4 10.20 4.26 -4.90
N ALA A 5 11.32 4.88 -4.55
CA ALA A 5 11.33 6.24 -4.00
C ALA A 5 10.61 7.22 -4.95
N GLY A 6 9.86 8.16 -4.40
CA GLY A 6 9.02 9.12 -5.13
C GLY A 6 7.61 8.62 -5.45
N GLN A 7 7.38 7.31 -5.58
CA GLN A 7 6.03 6.76 -5.73
C GLN A 7 5.26 6.88 -4.40
N GLY A 8 4.01 7.32 -4.45
CA GLY A 8 3.18 7.46 -3.24
C GLY A 8 3.70 8.47 -2.21
N GLY A 9 4.67 9.32 -2.57
CA GLY A 9 5.32 10.25 -1.63
C GLY A 9 6.32 9.58 -0.68
N LEU A 10 6.83 8.40 -1.04
CA LEU A 10 7.84 7.67 -0.26
C LEU A 10 9.23 8.26 -0.53
N ASN A 11 10.02 8.45 0.53
CA ASN A 11 11.37 9.04 0.40
C ASN A 11 12.46 8.01 0.06
N GLN A 12 12.10 6.73 0.03
CA GLN A 12 13.00 5.61 -0.18
C GLN A 12 12.27 4.45 -0.85
N GLU A 13 13.05 3.55 -1.43
CA GLU A 13 12.52 2.26 -1.87
C GLU A 13 11.86 1.53 -0.70
N SER A 14 10.66 1.01 -0.95
CA SER A 14 9.78 0.46 0.07
C SER A 14 9.05 -0.77 -0.43
N VAL A 15 8.44 -1.52 0.49
CA VAL A 15 7.58 -2.68 0.19
C VAL A 15 6.29 -2.56 1.01
N ALA A 16 5.15 -2.83 0.37
CA ALA A 16 3.88 -2.94 1.07
C ALA A 16 3.69 -4.36 1.63
N LEU A 17 3.48 -4.48 2.94
CA LEU A 17 3.31 -5.75 3.65
C LEU A 17 1.82 -6.10 3.75
N CYS A 18 1.29 -6.77 2.73
CA CYS A 18 -0.15 -7.08 2.65
C CYS A 18 -0.63 -8.08 3.72
N TYR A 19 0.28 -8.83 4.35
CA TYR A 19 -0.05 -9.69 5.50
C TYR A 19 -0.13 -8.93 6.84
N GLN A 20 0.23 -7.64 6.87
CA GLN A 20 0.14 -6.76 8.04
C GLN A 20 -0.99 -5.74 7.93
N ILE A 21 -2.06 -6.07 7.20
CA ILE A 21 -3.23 -5.18 7.08
C ILE A 21 -3.94 -5.10 8.43
N VAL A 22 -4.25 -3.88 8.85
CA VAL A 22 -4.95 -3.59 10.11
C VAL A 22 -6.04 -2.54 9.88
N VAL A 23 -7.12 -2.65 10.63
CA VAL A 23 -8.15 -1.61 10.69
C VAL A 23 -7.69 -0.51 11.65
N ILE A 24 -7.79 0.75 11.20
CA ILE A 24 -7.45 1.92 12.02
C ILE A 24 -8.59 2.92 12.02
N ASP A 25 -8.74 3.64 13.14
CA ASP A 25 -9.60 4.82 13.20
C ASP A 25 -8.99 5.98 12.39
N ARG A 26 -9.85 6.83 11.80
CA ARG A 26 -9.42 7.99 11.00
C ARG A 26 -8.55 8.97 11.78
N GLN A 27 -8.76 9.12 13.09
CA GLN A 27 -7.97 9.98 13.97
C GLN A 27 -6.50 9.54 14.07
N ARG A 28 -6.16 8.28 13.74
CA ARG A 28 -4.77 7.79 13.69
C ARG A 28 -4.01 8.26 12.45
N LEU A 29 -4.70 8.79 11.43
CA LEU A 29 -4.06 9.34 10.24
C LEU A 29 -3.44 10.71 10.56
N GLN A 30 -2.12 10.78 10.53
CA GLN A 30 -1.40 12.02 10.86
C GLN A 30 -1.30 12.98 9.67
N ARG A 31 -1.01 12.46 8.47
CA ARG A 31 -0.88 13.24 7.23
C ARG A 31 -0.99 12.34 6.00
N GLN A 32 -1.36 12.92 4.87
CA GLN A 32 -1.24 12.27 3.56
C GLN A 32 0.21 12.40 3.06
N LEU A 33 0.81 11.29 2.62
CA LEU A 33 2.17 11.30 2.05
C LEU A 33 2.15 11.59 0.54
N GLY A 34 1.21 11.00 -0.17
CA GLY A 34 1.05 11.12 -1.61
C GLY A 34 0.00 10.16 -2.14
N THR A 35 0.10 9.80 -3.42
CA THR A 35 -0.82 8.89 -4.11
C THR A 35 -0.01 7.90 -4.93
N LEU A 36 -0.31 6.61 -4.79
CA LEU A 36 0.25 5.57 -5.66
C LEU A 36 -0.42 5.64 -7.04
N SER A 37 0.33 5.32 -8.10
CA SER A 37 -0.27 5.19 -9.43
C SER A 37 -1.30 4.05 -9.45
N SER A 38 -2.22 4.13 -10.42
CA SER A 38 -3.21 3.07 -10.65
C SER A 38 -2.57 1.70 -10.87
N SER A 39 -1.41 1.63 -11.55
CA SER A 39 -0.69 0.39 -11.76
C SER A 39 -0.18 -0.27 -10.47
N TYR A 40 0.26 0.53 -9.48
CA TYR A 40 0.67 0.00 -8.18
C TYR A 40 -0.54 -0.37 -7.32
N LEU A 41 -1.63 0.40 -7.40
CA LEU A 41 -2.87 0.06 -6.70
C LEU A 41 -3.48 -1.25 -7.21
N GLN A 42 -3.46 -1.50 -8.52
CA GLN A 42 -3.94 -2.75 -9.09
C GLN A 42 -3.10 -3.96 -8.63
N GLN A 43 -1.77 -3.83 -8.66
CA GLN A 43 -0.88 -4.88 -8.11
C GLN A 43 -1.12 -5.12 -6.62
N LEU A 44 -1.43 -4.06 -5.85
CA LEU A 44 -1.74 -4.18 -4.43
C LEU A 44 -3.03 -4.97 -4.23
N GLU A 45 -4.06 -4.67 -5.02
CA GLU A 45 -5.33 -5.38 -4.97
C GLU A 45 -5.14 -6.88 -5.25
N ASP A 46 -4.39 -7.24 -6.29
CA ASP A 46 -4.12 -8.64 -6.64
C ASP A 46 -3.40 -9.38 -5.51
N VAL A 47 -2.36 -8.77 -4.93
CA VAL A 47 -1.62 -9.35 -3.80
C VAL A 47 -2.50 -9.43 -2.55
N MET A 48 -3.37 -8.45 -2.31
CA MET A 48 -4.31 -8.47 -1.19
C MET A 48 -5.33 -9.59 -1.32
N ARG A 49 -5.93 -9.78 -2.51
CA ARG A 49 -6.87 -10.88 -2.78
C ARG A 49 -6.23 -12.22 -2.50
N TYR A 50 -4.99 -12.40 -2.97
CA TYR A 50 -4.22 -13.61 -2.70
C TYR A 50 -3.92 -13.79 -1.20
N THR A 51 -3.48 -12.73 -0.51
CA THR A 51 -3.11 -12.79 0.91
C THR A 51 -4.31 -13.07 1.82
N LEU A 52 -5.51 -12.70 1.40
CA LEU A 52 -6.75 -12.83 2.17
C LEU A 52 -7.63 -14.02 1.72
N ASP A 53 -7.12 -14.89 0.83
CA ASP A 53 -7.86 -16.02 0.24
C ASP A 53 -9.20 -15.61 -0.42
N LEU A 54 -9.21 -14.44 -1.07
CA LEU A 54 -10.37 -13.87 -1.76
C LEU A 54 -10.31 -14.08 -3.29
N THR A 55 -9.64 -15.15 -3.74
CA THR A 55 -9.50 -15.51 -5.16
C THR A 55 -10.83 -15.67 -5.88
#